data_AF-A0A8J8IV54-F1
#
_entry.id   AF-A0A8J8IV54-F1
#
_cell.length_a   1.000
_cell.length_b   1.000
_cell.length_c   1.000
_cell.angle_alpha   90.00
_cell.angle_beta   90.00
_cell.angle_gamma   90.00
#
_symmetry.space_group_name_H-M   'P 1'
#
loop_
_entity.id
_entity.type
_entity.pdbx_description
1 polymer ?
#
loop_
_entity_poly.entity_id
_entity_poly.type
_entity_poly.pdbx_seq_one_letter_code
_entity_poly.pdbx_strand_id
1 'polypeptide(L)'
;MKTFLIFALWLVTIIVPPLVMRYWGRKILAEELPKKEKNYRLQKIEVLCIFGALVIYLPGMIALGILDWASNLVDKLPLPAIIEVFAFAAIVLFPLLISIFLIIYETVKIGVNITEERIENPKKEVLKALALILGPIFGFAFIWVLLILYLPSSLTSKWWFNLTMYALLVLIFFAVFPLILIRIGPRSDLDPDLKAELVKFCEEQGIMVRDILVKGKPGQRLANAMVTGIIPRYRYVVLTRGLVENFEEDEIKAVLAHEIGHIKGKHLWINATLTIGWFVFWIGVVYALHKFGIKLFSSPWVFFGVFFFAYFTYLFIIEAKIALRNEFKADEFAAKVVGKEATIRALEKLAELNLTPKRTGKWFNFLSFHPSIEERIKHLEEVEE
;
A
#
# COMPACT_ATOMS: atom_id res chain seq x y z
N MET A 1 7.55 -4.96 -37.18
CA MET A 1 6.49 -5.76 -36.52
C MET A 1 6.60 -5.77 -34.99
N LYS A 2 7.72 -6.22 -34.39
CA LYS A 2 7.88 -6.28 -32.91
C LYS A 2 7.62 -4.95 -32.18
N THR A 3 8.25 -3.86 -32.61
CA THR A 3 8.05 -2.52 -32.03
C THR A 3 6.59 -2.07 -32.07
N PHE A 4 5.88 -2.36 -33.16
CA PHE A 4 4.46 -2.04 -33.29
C PHE A 4 3.62 -2.82 -32.26
N LEU A 5 3.89 -4.12 -32.06
CA LEU A 5 3.20 -4.93 -31.05
C LEU A 5 3.47 -4.45 -29.62
N ILE A 6 4.68 -3.96 -29.33
CA ILE A 6 5.03 -3.36 -28.03
C ILE A 6 4.17 -2.11 -27.78
N PHE A 7 4.10 -1.19 -28.75
CA PHE A 7 3.26 0.01 -28.63
C PHE A 7 1.77 -0.33 -28.57
N ALA A 8 1.31 -1.35 -29.30
CA ALA A 8 -0.06 -1.84 -29.19
C ALA A 8 -0.36 -2.35 -27.76
N LEU A 9 0.53 -3.16 -27.17
CA LEU A 9 0.39 -3.61 -25.78
C LEU A 9 0.36 -2.44 -24.79
N TRP A 10 1.23 -1.44 -24.98
CA TRP A 10 1.26 -0.25 -24.14
C TRP A 10 -0.06 0.53 -24.23
N LEU A 11 -0.56 0.77 -25.44
CA LEU A 11 -1.84 1.45 -25.66
C LEU A 11 -2.99 0.68 -25.00
N VAL A 12 -3.04 -0.65 -25.17
CA VAL A 12 -4.07 -1.49 -24.52
C VAL A 12 -3.98 -1.38 -23.00
N THR A 13 -2.77 -1.46 -22.44
CA THR A 13 -2.52 -1.36 -20.98
C THR A 13 -2.93 0.00 -20.42
N ILE A 14 -2.62 1.08 -21.14
CA ILE A 14 -2.89 2.46 -20.72
C ILE A 14 -4.37 2.81 -20.87
N ILE A 15 -5.05 2.32 -21.91
CA ILE A 15 -6.38 2.79 -22.29
C ILE A 15 -7.49 1.88 -21.76
N VAL A 16 -7.36 0.56 -21.89
CA VAL A 16 -8.48 -0.36 -21.64
C VAL A 16 -8.90 -0.35 -20.16
N PRO A 17 -8.01 -0.54 -19.18
CA PRO A 17 -8.42 -0.57 -17.77
C PRO A 17 -9.06 0.74 -17.27
N PRO A 18 -8.54 1.95 -17.57
CA PRO A 18 -9.22 3.18 -17.20
C PRO A 18 -10.56 3.40 -17.92
N LEU A 19 -10.71 2.97 -19.18
CA LEU A 19 -12.01 3.04 -19.87
C LEU A 19 -13.05 2.13 -19.23
N VAL A 20 -12.66 0.91 -18.84
CA VAL A 20 -13.51 -0.01 -18.08
C VAL A 20 -13.92 0.62 -16.75
N MET A 21 -12.96 1.20 -16.02
CA MET A 21 -13.20 1.92 -14.76
C MET A 21 -14.22 3.05 -14.94
N ARG A 22 -14.03 3.90 -15.96
CA ARG A 22 -14.94 5.00 -16.27
C ARG A 22 -16.33 4.50 -16.64
N TYR A 23 -16.42 3.51 -17.54
CA TYR A 23 -17.70 3.00 -18.03
C TYR A 23 -18.55 2.44 -16.89
N TRP A 24 -17.98 1.51 -16.13
CA TRP A 24 -18.72 0.87 -15.05
C TRP A 24 -18.92 1.78 -13.85
N GLY A 25 -17.95 2.63 -13.52
CA GLY A 25 -18.11 3.60 -12.44
C GLY A 25 -19.25 4.59 -12.71
N ARG A 26 -19.45 5.04 -13.95
CA ARG A 26 -20.62 5.85 -14.34
C ARG A 26 -21.92 5.08 -14.24
N LYS A 27 -21.90 3.80 -14.63
CA LYS A 27 -23.07 2.93 -14.50
C LYS A 27 -23.48 2.76 -13.03
N ILE A 28 -22.53 2.49 -12.13
CA ILE A 28 -22.76 2.42 -10.68
C ILE A 28 -23.31 3.75 -10.14
N LEU A 29 -22.77 4.88 -10.60
CA LEU A 29 -23.22 6.19 -10.16
C LEU A 29 -24.70 6.42 -10.52
N ALA A 30 -25.13 5.97 -11.71
CA ALA A 30 -26.50 6.09 -12.21
C ALA A 30 -27.51 5.10 -11.61
N GLU A 31 -27.06 3.97 -11.05
CA GLU A 31 -27.95 2.99 -10.42
C GLU A 31 -28.61 3.55 -9.15
N GLU A 32 -29.86 3.18 -8.85
CA GLU A 32 -30.55 3.54 -7.60
C GLU A 32 -30.15 2.60 -6.46
N LEU A 33 -28.91 2.75 -6.00
CA LEU A 33 -28.33 1.95 -4.91
C LEU A 33 -27.95 2.83 -3.71
N PRO A 34 -27.93 2.26 -2.48
CA PRO A 34 -27.38 2.93 -1.32
C PRO A 34 -25.93 3.38 -1.56
N LYS A 35 -25.54 4.55 -1.02
CA LYS A 35 -24.18 5.12 -1.17
C LYS A 35 -23.06 4.12 -0.79
N LYS A 36 -23.25 3.34 0.28
CA LYS A 36 -22.31 2.30 0.74
C LYS A 36 -22.06 1.24 -0.33
N GLU A 37 -23.13 0.77 -0.99
CA GLU A 37 -23.05 -0.23 -2.04
C GLU A 37 -22.39 0.33 -3.31
N LYS A 38 -22.71 1.57 -3.68
CA LYS A 38 -22.04 2.25 -4.81
C LYS A 38 -20.54 2.37 -4.58
N ASN A 39 -20.14 2.82 -3.39
CA ASN A 39 -18.73 3.01 -3.04
C ASN A 39 -17.97 1.68 -3.09
N TYR A 40 -18.53 0.61 -2.54
CA TYR A 40 -17.93 -0.72 -2.60
C TYR A 40 -17.81 -1.28 -4.02
N ARG A 41 -18.87 -1.17 -4.83
CA ARG A 41 -18.80 -1.60 -6.23
C ARG A 41 -17.74 -0.81 -6.99
N LEU A 42 -17.60 0.48 -6.72
CA LEU A 42 -16.58 1.32 -7.32
C LEU A 42 -15.17 0.83 -6.98
N GLN A 43 -14.88 0.62 -5.69
CA GLN A 43 -13.59 0.08 -5.21
C GLN A 43 -13.30 -1.32 -5.78
N LYS A 44 -14.31 -2.18 -5.88
CA LYS A 44 -14.16 -3.52 -6.48
C LYS A 44 -13.72 -3.43 -7.95
N ILE A 45 -14.28 -2.49 -8.71
CA ILE A 45 -13.90 -2.29 -10.12
C ILE A 45 -12.52 -1.65 -10.22
N GLU A 46 -12.18 -0.72 -9.35
CA GLU A 46 -10.82 -0.16 -9.26
C GLU A 46 -9.78 -1.29 -9.10
N VAL A 47 -9.98 -2.17 -8.12
CA VAL A 47 -9.08 -3.31 -7.87
C VAL A 47 -9.01 -4.24 -9.09
N LEU A 48 -10.15 -4.55 -9.72
CA LEU A 48 -10.19 -5.36 -10.95
C LEU A 48 -9.45 -4.70 -12.11
N CYS A 49 -9.56 -3.38 -12.28
CA CYS A 49 -8.88 -2.64 -13.32
C CYS A 49 -7.36 -2.59 -13.08
N ILE A 50 -6.91 -2.37 -11.84
CA ILE A 50 -5.48 -2.41 -11.48
C ILE A 50 -4.91 -3.81 -11.75
N PHE A 51 -5.60 -4.85 -11.28
CA PHE A 51 -5.18 -6.23 -11.53
C PHE A 51 -5.20 -6.57 -13.03
N GLY A 52 -6.22 -6.13 -13.76
CA GLY A 52 -6.32 -6.27 -15.21
C GLY A 52 -5.15 -5.60 -15.94
N ALA A 53 -4.73 -4.40 -15.53
CA ALA A 53 -3.56 -3.73 -16.09
C ALA A 53 -2.28 -4.55 -15.89
N LEU A 54 -2.09 -5.15 -14.70
CA LEU A 54 -0.96 -6.02 -14.39
C LEU A 54 -0.97 -7.30 -15.24
N VAL A 55 -2.12 -7.97 -15.34
CA VAL A 55 -2.29 -9.23 -16.09
C VAL A 55 -2.17 -9.02 -17.60
N ILE A 56 -2.59 -7.87 -18.13
CA ILE A 56 -2.36 -7.52 -19.53
C ILE A 56 -0.87 -7.25 -19.76
N TYR A 57 -0.26 -6.42 -18.91
CA TYR A 57 1.07 -5.90 -19.18
C TYR A 57 2.19 -6.91 -18.92
N LEU A 58 2.22 -7.56 -17.75
CA LEU A 58 3.38 -8.36 -17.32
C LEU A 58 3.63 -9.58 -18.23
N PRO A 59 2.63 -10.41 -18.58
CA PRO A 59 2.83 -11.52 -19.51
C PRO A 59 3.20 -11.03 -20.92
N GLY A 60 2.54 -9.96 -21.40
CA GLY A 60 2.84 -9.37 -22.70
C GLY A 60 4.25 -8.79 -22.78
N MET A 61 4.73 -8.18 -21.69
CA MET A 61 6.09 -7.67 -21.55
C MET A 61 7.14 -8.76 -21.70
N ILE A 62 6.90 -9.92 -21.09
CA ILE A 62 7.77 -11.10 -21.22
C ILE A 62 7.67 -11.68 -22.63
N ALA A 63 6.45 -11.95 -23.11
CA ALA A 63 6.20 -12.60 -24.41
C ALA A 63 6.74 -11.79 -25.60
N LEU A 64 6.65 -10.46 -25.54
CA LEU A 64 7.17 -9.57 -26.58
C LEU A 64 8.65 -9.20 -26.35
N GLY A 65 9.30 -9.69 -25.30
CA GLY A 65 10.69 -9.36 -24.98
C GLY A 65 10.92 -7.85 -24.85
N ILE A 66 10.03 -7.15 -24.14
CA ILE A 66 10.09 -5.69 -23.93
C ILE A 66 11.34 -5.31 -23.14
N LEU A 67 11.75 -6.15 -22.18
CA LEU A 67 12.94 -5.93 -21.37
C LEU A 67 14.19 -5.83 -22.25
N ASP A 68 14.40 -6.77 -23.16
CA ASP A 68 15.54 -6.72 -24.08
C ASP A 68 15.40 -5.55 -25.07
N TRP A 69 14.18 -5.27 -25.54
CA TRP A 69 13.93 -4.15 -26.43
C TRP A 69 14.27 -2.80 -25.78
N ALA A 70 13.89 -2.61 -24.51
CA ALA A 70 14.17 -1.41 -23.74
C ALA A 70 15.67 -1.27 -23.44
N SER A 71 16.35 -2.36 -23.07
CA SER A 71 17.82 -2.38 -22.90
C SER A 71 18.50 -1.88 -24.16
N ASN A 72 18.23 -2.52 -25.30
CA ASN A 72 18.85 -2.18 -26.59
C ASN A 72 18.57 -0.74 -27.04
N LEU A 73 17.48 -0.12 -26.57
CA LEU A 73 17.19 1.29 -26.82
C LEU A 73 18.04 2.20 -25.96
N VAL A 74 18.15 1.90 -24.66
CA VAL A 74 18.94 2.67 -23.70
C VAL A 74 20.44 2.55 -23.98
N ASP A 75 20.94 1.35 -24.27
CA ASP A 75 22.36 1.05 -24.54
C ASP A 75 22.92 1.81 -25.75
N LYS A 76 22.06 2.33 -26.63
CA LYS A 76 22.44 3.15 -27.80
C LYS A 76 22.62 4.63 -27.46
N LEU A 77 22.12 5.07 -26.31
CA LEU A 77 22.20 6.46 -25.89
C LEU A 77 23.49 6.65 -25.09
N PRO A 78 24.28 7.71 -25.35
CA PRO A 78 25.51 7.99 -24.60
C PRO A 78 25.18 8.58 -23.22
N LEU A 79 24.50 7.80 -22.38
CA LEU A 79 24.03 8.21 -21.06
C LEU A 79 25.02 7.72 -19.98
N PRO A 80 25.17 8.48 -18.87
CA PRO A 80 25.79 7.94 -17.68
C PRO A 80 25.03 6.70 -17.16
N ALA A 81 25.75 5.68 -16.67
CA ALA A 81 25.17 4.40 -16.23
C ALA A 81 23.98 4.54 -15.25
N ILE A 82 24.01 5.54 -14.36
CA ILE A 82 22.88 5.80 -13.48
C ILE A 82 21.64 6.23 -14.25
N ILE A 83 21.78 7.10 -15.25
CA ILE A 83 20.68 7.57 -16.08
C ILE A 83 20.14 6.43 -16.94
N GLU A 84 21.00 5.52 -17.42
CA GLU A 84 20.58 4.32 -18.16
C GLU A 84 19.60 3.46 -17.34
N VAL A 85 19.93 3.17 -16.08
CA VAL A 85 19.06 2.36 -15.19
C VAL A 85 17.69 3.01 -15.00
N PHE A 86 17.64 4.32 -14.78
CA PHE A 86 16.38 5.05 -14.61
C PHE A 86 15.61 5.23 -15.91
N ALA A 87 16.29 5.43 -17.04
CA ALA A 87 15.66 5.49 -18.36
C ALA A 87 15.02 4.15 -18.70
N PHE A 88 15.72 3.04 -18.45
CA PHE A 88 15.17 1.70 -18.60
C PHE A 88 13.93 1.50 -17.72
N ALA A 89 14.03 1.80 -16.42
CA ALA A 89 12.92 1.64 -15.49
C ALA A 89 11.72 2.51 -15.89
N ALA A 90 11.95 3.74 -16.35
CA ALA A 90 10.91 4.61 -16.86
C ALA A 90 10.22 4.01 -18.09
N ILE A 91 10.97 3.51 -19.08
CA ILE A 91 10.42 2.88 -20.29
C ILE A 91 9.55 1.67 -19.94
N VAL A 92 10.03 0.79 -19.04
CA VAL A 92 9.35 -0.46 -18.67
C VAL A 92 8.15 -0.20 -17.76
N LEU A 93 8.22 0.75 -16.82
CA LEU A 93 7.13 0.98 -15.88
C LEU A 93 6.09 1.97 -16.40
N PHE A 94 6.41 2.79 -17.41
CA PHE A 94 5.56 3.85 -17.93
C PHE A 94 4.11 3.41 -18.22
N PRO A 95 3.85 2.33 -18.98
CA PRO A 95 2.47 1.97 -19.32
C PRO A 95 1.64 1.61 -18.09
N LEU A 96 2.25 0.91 -17.12
CA LEU A 96 1.58 0.48 -15.91
C LEU A 96 1.33 1.67 -14.96
N LEU A 97 2.32 2.53 -14.76
CA LEU A 97 2.20 3.70 -13.89
C LEU A 97 1.14 4.69 -14.41
N ILE A 98 1.09 4.92 -15.72
CA ILE A 98 0.07 5.77 -16.33
C ILE A 98 -1.32 5.11 -16.23
N SER A 99 -1.43 3.81 -16.48
CA SER A 99 -2.69 3.07 -16.34
C SER A 99 -3.24 3.18 -14.91
N ILE A 100 -2.41 2.89 -13.90
CA ILE A 100 -2.78 3.01 -12.47
C ILE A 100 -3.19 4.44 -12.13
N PHE A 101 -2.41 5.44 -12.56
CA PHE A 101 -2.76 6.85 -12.35
C PHE A 101 -4.16 7.18 -12.91
N LEU A 102 -4.46 6.76 -14.14
CA LEU A 102 -5.75 7.03 -14.79
C LEU A 102 -6.91 6.25 -14.13
N ILE A 103 -6.69 5.01 -13.70
CA ILE A 103 -7.69 4.23 -12.93
C ILE A 103 -8.03 4.96 -11.63
N ILE A 104 -7.04 5.31 -10.82
CA ILE A 104 -7.26 5.98 -9.53
C ILE A 104 -7.89 7.36 -9.76
N TYR A 105 -7.45 8.10 -10.79
CA TYR A 105 -8.04 9.39 -11.14
C TYR A 105 -9.53 9.29 -11.48
N GLU A 106 -9.95 8.34 -12.33
CA GLU A 106 -11.37 8.14 -12.64
C GLU A 106 -12.14 7.66 -11.40
N THR A 107 -11.53 6.82 -10.56
CA THR A 107 -12.13 6.37 -9.29
C THR A 107 -12.40 7.54 -8.36
N VAL A 108 -11.41 8.40 -8.08
CA VAL A 108 -11.60 9.58 -7.22
C VAL A 108 -12.65 10.52 -7.80
N LYS A 109 -12.63 10.76 -9.12
CA LYS A 109 -13.61 11.62 -9.78
C LYS A 109 -15.05 11.11 -9.60
N ILE A 110 -15.26 9.81 -9.70
CA ILE A 110 -16.58 9.20 -9.55
C ILE A 110 -16.96 9.12 -8.06
N GLY A 111 -16.02 8.72 -7.20
CA GLY A 111 -16.21 8.58 -5.75
C GLY A 111 -16.61 9.88 -5.05
N VAL A 112 -16.10 11.03 -5.49
CA VAL A 112 -16.53 12.36 -5.03
C VAL A 112 -18.04 12.58 -5.20
N ASN A 113 -18.64 12.06 -6.28
CA ASN A 113 -20.09 12.19 -6.49
C ASN A 113 -20.91 11.23 -5.63
N ILE A 114 -20.31 10.13 -5.14
CA ILE A 114 -20.98 9.15 -4.27
C ILE A 114 -20.92 9.61 -2.81
N THR A 115 -19.73 10.05 -2.40
CA THR A 115 -19.41 10.47 -1.03
C THR A 115 -19.83 11.90 -0.74
N GLU A 116 -20.06 12.70 -1.79
CA GLU A 116 -20.30 14.14 -1.72
C GLU A 116 -19.14 14.94 -1.07
N GLU A 117 -17.95 14.33 -1.00
CA GLU A 117 -16.75 14.99 -0.47
C GLU A 117 -16.22 16.06 -1.44
N ARG A 118 -15.84 17.22 -0.91
CA ARG A 118 -15.26 18.29 -1.72
C ARG A 118 -13.76 18.07 -1.95
N ILE A 119 -13.41 17.59 -3.13
CA ILE A 119 -12.01 17.53 -3.59
C ILE A 119 -11.79 18.58 -4.69
N GLU A 120 -11.05 19.64 -4.36
CA GLU A 120 -10.81 20.77 -5.28
C GLU A 120 -10.03 20.37 -6.53
N ASN A 121 -9.04 19.49 -6.39
CA ASN A 121 -8.22 19.04 -7.51
C ASN A 121 -7.88 17.54 -7.40
N PRO A 122 -8.77 16.65 -7.87
CA PRO A 122 -8.57 15.20 -7.82
C PRO A 122 -7.24 14.75 -8.43
N LYS A 123 -6.85 15.36 -9.56
CA LYS A 123 -5.58 15.05 -10.23
C LYS A 123 -4.38 15.30 -9.32
N LYS A 124 -4.35 16.44 -8.64
CA LYS A 124 -3.27 16.80 -7.71
C LYS A 124 -3.21 15.84 -6.52
N GLU A 125 -4.35 15.43 -5.97
CA GLU A 125 -4.39 14.49 -4.84
C GLU A 125 -3.90 13.09 -5.25
N VAL A 126 -4.29 12.60 -6.42
CA VAL A 126 -3.77 11.31 -6.94
C VAL A 126 -2.26 11.38 -7.19
N LEU A 127 -1.77 12.46 -7.81
CA LEU A 127 -0.32 12.63 -8.04
C LEU A 127 0.46 12.71 -6.73
N LYS A 128 -0.05 13.39 -5.71
CA LYS A 128 0.56 13.43 -4.38
C LYS A 128 0.60 12.04 -3.74
N ALA A 129 -0.49 11.28 -3.81
CA ALA A 129 -0.56 9.93 -3.25
C ALA A 129 0.45 9.00 -3.95
N LEU A 130 0.52 9.02 -5.27
CA LEU A 130 1.51 8.25 -6.03
C LEU A 130 2.94 8.70 -5.72
N ALA A 131 3.21 10.01 -5.66
CA ALA A 131 4.53 10.52 -5.32
C ALA A 131 4.97 10.14 -3.89
N LEU A 132 4.03 10.07 -2.95
CA LEU A 132 4.31 9.65 -1.58
C LEU A 132 4.73 8.18 -1.50
N ILE A 133 4.15 7.31 -2.32
CA ILE A 133 4.48 5.89 -2.36
C ILE A 133 5.73 5.65 -3.21
N LEU A 134 5.76 6.17 -4.44
CA LEU A 134 6.80 5.92 -5.41
C LEU A 134 8.09 6.70 -5.14
N GLY A 135 7.98 7.90 -4.55
CA GLY A 135 9.12 8.77 -4.26
C GLY A 135 10.18 8.09 -3.39
N PRO A 136 9.82 7.55 -2.21
CA PRO A 136 10.74 6.78 -1.39
C PRO A 136 11.31 5.55 -2.12
N ILE A 137 10.49 4.81 -2.88
CA ILE A 137 10.94 3.62 -3.62
C ILE A 137 12.03 4.00 -4.64
N PHE A 138 11.78 5.01 -5.47
CA PHE A 138 12.76 5.48 -6.47
C PHE A 138 13.97 6.15 -5.81
N GLY A 139 13.78 6.88 -4.71
CA GLY A 139 14.87 7.48 -3.95
C GLY A 139 15.82 6.44 -3.36
N PHE A 140 15.28 5.34 -2.82
CA PHE A 140 16.09 4.24 -2.31
C PHE A 140 16.76 3.44 -3.42
N ALA A 141 16.06 3.19 -4.54
CA ALA A 141 16.67 2.59 -5.72
C ALA A 141 17.85 3.43 -6.24
N PHE A 142 17.72 4.77 -6.23
CA PHE A 142 18.77 5.69 -6.64
C PHE A 142 20.00 5.59 -5.74
N ILE A 143 19.82 5.57 -4.42
CA ILE A 143 20.93 5.37 -3.47
C ILE A 143 21.59 4.01 -3.70
N TRP A 144 20.82 2.95 -3.90
CA TRP A 144 21.38 1.61 -4.15
C TRP A 144 22.22 1.57 -5.43
N VAL A 145 21.71 2.12 -6.54
CA VAL A 145 22.45 2.20 -7.81
C VAL A 145 23.73 3.01 -7.66
N LEU A 146 23.68 4.15 -6.96
CA LEU A 146 24.89 4.92 -6.65
C LEU A 146 25.93 4.09 -5.90
N LEU A 147 25.53 3.36 -4.86
CA LEU A 147 26.46 2.52 -4.11
C LEU A 147 27.07 1.40 -4.97
N ILE A 148 26.29 0.81 -5.88
CA ILE A 148 26.79 -0.21 -6.81
C ILE A 148 27.83 0.38 -7.77
N LEU A 149 27.60 1.59 -8.29
CA LEU A 149 28.47 2.23 -9.28
C LEU A 149 29.77 2.80 -8.69
N TYR A 150 29.72 3.32 -7.47
CA TYR A 150 30.85 4.06 -6.89
C TYR A 150 31.67 3.27 -5.85
N LEU A 151 31.19 2.11 -5.39
CA LEU A 151 31.97 1.24 -4.50
C LEU A 151 32.71 0.14 -5.27
N PRO A 152 33.82 -0.40 -4.72
CA PRO A 152 34.60 -1.44 -5.38
C PRO A 152 33.75 -2.67 -5.72
N SER A 153 33.93 -3.21 -6.93
CA SER A 153 33.21 -4.40 -7.41
C SER A 153 33.46 -5.64 -6.53
N SER A 154 34.63 -5.71 -5.87
CA SER A 154 34.97 -6.75 -4.89
C SER A 154 34.04 -6.76 -3.66
N LEU A 155 33.35 -5.64 -3.39
CA LEU A 155 32.32 -5.50 -2.38
C LEU A 155 30.92 -5.66 -2.99
N THR A 156 30.61 -4.90 -4.05
CA THR A 156 29.24 -4.81 -4.59
C THR A 156 28.77 -6.08 -5.30
N SER A 157 29.68 -6.94 -5.76
CA SER A 157 29.35 -8.26 -6.32
C SER A 157 28.97 -9.31 -5.28
N LYS A 158 29.24 -9.06 -3.99
CA LYS A 158 28.95 -10.04 -2.93
C LYS A 158 27.45 -10.04 -2.63
N TRP A 159 26.85 -11.23 -2.56
CA TRP A 159 25.42 -11.38 -2.28
C TRP A 159 25.04 -10.78 -0.92
N TRP A 160 25.90 -10.93 0.10
CA TRP A 160 25.63 -10.40 1.43
C TRP A 160 25.64 -8.87 1.46
N PHE A 161 26.45 -8.21 0.63
CA PHE A 161 26.44 -6.75 0.53
C PHE A 161 25.09 -6.28 0.00
N ASN A 162 24.61 -6.89 -1.09
CA ASN A 162 23.30 -6.59 -1.66
C ASN A 162 22.15 -6.88 -0.68
N LEU A 163 22.23 -7.98 0.07
CA LEU A 163 21.26 -8.30 1.12
C LEU A 163 21.29 -7.26 2.26
N THR A 164 22.47 -6.89 2.75
CA THR A 164 22.60 -5.88 3.81
C THR A 164 22.07 -4.53 3.36
N MET A 165 22.39 -4.10 2.13
CA MET A 165 21.84 -2.87 1.55
C MET A 165 20.32 -2.95 1.44
N TYR A 166 19.77 -4.02 0.88
CA TYR A 166 18.32 -4.20 0.79
C TYR A 166 17.63 -4.13 2.16
N ALA A 167 18.16 -4.88 3.14
CA ALA A 167 17.62 -4.89 4.50
C ALA A 167 17.69 -3.50 5.15
N LEU A 168 18.81 -2.79 5.02
CA LEU A 168 18.94 -1.42 5.53
C LEU A 168 17.96 -0.46 4.85
N LEU A 169 17.76 -0.56 3.54
CA LEU A 169 16.79 0.28 2.83
C LEU A 169 15.36 0.02 3.31
N VAL A 170 14.97 -1.24 3.52
CA VAL A 170 13.66 -1.61 4.08
C VAL A 170 13.51 -1.04 5.49
N LEU A 171 14.51 -1.20 6.36
CA LEU A 171 14.48 -0.68 7.72
C LEU A 171 14.43 0.86 7.76
N ILE A 172 15.22 1.53 6.93
CA ILE A 172 15.21 3.00 6.80
C ILE A 172 13.86 3.46 6.26
N PHE A 173 13.27 2.79 5.26
CA PHE A 173 11.93 3.09 4.78
C PHE A 173 10.93 3.05 5.93
N PHE A 174 10.88 1.97 6.70
CA PHE A 174 9.95 1.86 7.83
C PHE A 174 10.25 2.84 8.98
N ALA A 175 11.50 3.28 9.15
CA ALA A 175 11.85 4.28 10.14
C ALA A 175 11.49 5.72 9.71
N VAL A 176 11.73 6.06 8.44
CA VAL A 176 11.63 7.43 7.91
C VAL A 176 10.25 7.73 7.33
N PHE A 177 9.60 6.77 6.68
CA PHE A 177 8.31 6.96 6.04
C PHE A 177 7.23 7.50 7.01
N PRO A 178 7.10 6.98 8.25
CA PRO A 178 6.26 7.59 9.30
C PRO A 178 6.46 9.09 9.48
N LEU A 179 7.71 9.55 9.47
CA LEU A 179 8.07 10.95 9.68
C LEU A 179 7.66 11.83 8.49
N ILE A 180 7.66 11.27 7.28
CA ILE A 180 7.15 11.94 6.10
C ILE A 180 5.63 12.05 6.21
N LEU A 181 4.94 10.96 6.58
CA LEU A 181 3.48 10.93 6.70
C LEU A 181 2.96 12.02 7.64
N ILE A 182 3.51 12.19 8.84
CA ILE A 182 3.02 13.20 9.82
C ILE A 182 3.18 14.66 9.37
N ARG A 183 3.99 14.93 8.33
CA ARG A 183 4.21 16.27 7.76
C ARG A 183 3.23 16.60 6.63
N ILE A 184 2.49 15.61 6.15
CA ILE A 184 1.59 15.76 5.00
C ILE A 184 0.17 16.05 5.47
N GLY A 185 -0.47 17.01 4.81
CA GLY A 185 -1.87 17.34 5.02
C GLY A 185 -2.09 18.37 6.12
N PRO A 186 -3.30 18.97 6.17
CA PRO A 186 -3.64 19.97 7.18
C PRO A 186 -3.69 19.33 8.57
N ARG A 187 -3.16 20.04 9.56
CA ARG A 187 -3.32 19.71 10.97
C ARG A 187 -4.50 20.49 11.55
N SER A 188 -5.16 19.89 12.51
CA SER A 188 -6.21 20.53 13.31
C SER A 188 -5.92 20.33 14.79
N ASP A 189 -6.53 21.17 15.61
CA ASP A 189 -6.41 21.07 17.05
C ASP A 189 -7.26 19.89 17.56
N LEU A 190 -6.73 19.25 18.61
CA LEU A 190 -7.41 18.25 19.40
C LEU A 190 -7.74 18.89 20.76
N ASP A 191 -8.92 18.59 21.27
CA ASP A 191 -9.29 18.98 22.63
C ASP A 191 -8.21 18.53 23.64
N PRO A 192 -7.68 19.42 24.50
CA PRO A 192 -6.60 19.09 25.41
C PRO A 192 -6.94 17.96 26.40
N ASP A 193 -8.20 17.87 26.86
CA ASP A 193 -8.62 16.88 27.84
C ASP A 193 -8.69 15.50 27.19
N LEU A 194 -9.34 15.40 26.03
CA LEU A 194 -9.36 14.17 25.23
C LEU A 194 -7.94 13.73 24.84
N LYS A 195 -7.07 14.68 24.48
CA LYS A 195 -5.66 14.38 24.18
C LYS A 195 -4.95 13.77 25.38
N ALA A 196 -5.14 14.34 26.57
CA ALA A 196 -4.54 13.84 27.80
C ALA A 196 -5.03 12.43 28.13
N GLU A 197 -6.33 12.16 27.99
CA GLU A 197 -6.89 10.82 28.18
C GLU A 197 -6.36 9.79 27.19
N LEU A 198 -6.26 10.14 25.91
CA LEU A 198 -5.73 9.22 24.91
C LEU A 198 -4.23 8.94 25.10
N VAL A 199 -3.44 9.93 25.53
CA VAL A 199 -2.03 9.73 25.90
C VAL A 199 -1.94 8.79 27.09
N LYS A 200 -2.71 9.04 28.15
CA LYS A 200 -2.76 8.17 29.33
C LYS A 200 -3.15 6.74 28.96
N PHE A 201 -4.16 6.57 28.10
CA PHE A 201 -4.57 5.27 27.59
C PHE A 201 -3.43 4.55 26.84
N CYS A 202 -2.68 5.25 25.98
CA CYS A 202 -1.52 4.67 25.31
C CYS A 202 -0.47 4.17 26.32
N GLU A 203 -0.20 4.96 27.36
CA GLU A 203 0.76 4.64 28.41
C GLU A 203 0.32 3.43 29.25
N GLU A 204 -0.96 3.33 29.60
CA GLU A 204 -1.56 2.19 30.29
C GLU A 204 -1.41 0.89 29.47
N GLN A 205 -1.51 0.98 28.14
CA GLN A 205 -1.24 -0.14 27.23
C GLN A 205 0.27 -0.37 26.99
N GLY A 206 1.15 0.38 27.64
CA GLY A 206 2.61 0.24 27.54
C GLY A 206 3.18 0.75 26.21
N ILE A 207 2.51 1.70 25.56
CA ILE A 207 2.97 2.35 24.33
C ILE A 207 3.24 3.82 24.61
N MET A 208 4.53 4.19 24.62
CA MET A 208 4.90 5.60 24.60
C MET A 208 4.66 6.19 23.20
N VAL A 209 3.98 7.32 23.17
CA VAL A 209 3.74 8.14 21.98
C VAL A 209 4.33 9.52 22.21
N ARG A 210 4.94 10.09 21.19
CA ARG A 210 5.49 11.45 21.26
C ARG A 210 4.39 12.49 21.23
N ASP A 211 3.38 12.28 20.39
CA ASP A 211 2.26 13.20 20.22
C ASP A 211 1.07 12.50 19.56
N ILE A 212 -0.12 13.08 19.75
CA ILE A 212 -1.37 12.72 19.07
C ILE A 212 -1.75 13.89 18.16
N LEU A 213 -1.82 13.63 16.86
CA LEU A 213 -2.06 14.62 15.82
C LEU A 213 -3.45 14.39 15.21
N VAL A 214 -4.21 15.47 15.03
CA VAL A 214 -5.45 15.42 14.25
C VAL A 214 -5.19 15.95 12.85
N LYS A 215 -5.65 15.21 11.85
CA LYS A 215 -5.59 15.60 10.44
C LYS A 215 -6.95 15.74 9.81
N GLY A 216 -7.05 16.70 8.91
CA GLY A 216 -8.26 16.97 8.15
C GLY A 216 -8.78 18.38 8.39
N LYS A 217 -10.04 18.59 8.04
CA LYS A 217 -10.78 19.83 8.25
C LYS A 217 -12.12 19.49 8.91
N PRO A 218 -12.71 20.42 9.68
CA PRO A 218 -14.05 20.24 10.24
C PRO A 218 -15.07 19.83 9.18
N GLY A 219 -15.96 18.89 9.51
CA GLY A 219 -17.00 18.38 8.61
C GLY A 219 -16.52 17.35 7.58
N GLN A 220 -15.26 16.92 7.64
CA GLN A 220 -14.81 15.77 6.86
C GLN A 220 -15.32 14.46 7.47
N ARG A 221 -15.82 13.57 6.61
CA ARG A 221 -16.49 12.33 7.02
C ARG A 221 -15.55 11.16 7.25
N LEU A 222 -14.44 11.11 6.52
CA LEU A 222 -13.47 10.01 6.60
C LEU A 222 -12.94 9.83 8.04
N ALA A 223 -13.27 8.69 8.64
CA ALA A 223 -12.83 8.30 9.97
C ALA A 223 -11.69 7.29 9.85
N ASN A 224 -10.53 7.63 10.42
CA ASN A 224 -9.38 6.75 10.46
C ASN A 224 -8.46 7.10 11.63
N ALA A 225 -7.70 6.12 12.08
CA ALA A 225 -6.58 6.30 12.99
C ALA A 225 -5.36 5.58 12.41
N MET A 226 -4.17 5.99 12.85
CA MET A 226 -2.94 5.28 12.52
C MET A 226 -1.92 5.54 13.62
N VAL A 227 -1.26 4.49 14.09
CA VAL A 227 -0.05 4.66 14.89
C VAL A 227 1.18 4.46 14.01
N THR A 228 2.04 5.48 13.95
CA THR A 228 3.18 5.50 13.04
C THR A 228 4.48 5.76 13.79
N GLY A 229 5.58 5.14 13.36
CA GLY A 229 6.90 5.26 13.97
C GLY A 229 7.27 4.07 14.88
N ILE A 230 8.44 3.49 14.61
CA ILE A 230 8.94 2.30 15.32
C ILE A 230 9.66 2.64 16.62
N ILE A 231 10.34 3.79 16.68
CA ILE A 231 11.07 4.25 17.86
C ILE A 231 10.10 5.05 18.74
N PRO A 232 9.98 4.74 20.05
CA PRO A 232 9.02 5.43 20.94
C PRO A 232 9.07 6.96 20.89
N ARG A 233 10.27 7.55 20.88
CA ARG A 233 10.48 9.02 20.79
C ARG A 233 10.00 9.66 19.47
N TYR A 234 9.75 8.83 18.46
CA TYR A 234 9.31 9.22 17.13
C TYR A 234 8.00 8.52 16.73
N ARG A 235 7.26 8.00 17.72
CA ARG A 235 5.95 7.40 17.51
C ARG A 235 4.85 8.45 17.63
N TYR A 236 3.92 8.46 16.70
CA TYR A 236 2.80 9.40 16.67
C TYR A 236 1.49 8.64 16.47
N VAL A 237 0.45 9.08 17.15
CA VAL A 237 -0.93 8.72 16.81
C VAL A 237 -1.45 9.79 15.85
N VAL A 238 -2.04 9.38 14.74
CA VAL A 238 -2.69 10.27 13.79
C VAL A 238 -4.16 9.91 13.72
N LEU A 239 -5.02 10.82 14.16
CA LEU A 239 -6.48 10.68 14.08
C LEU A 239 -7.01 11.56 12.96
N THR A 240 -8.03 11.13 12.24
CA THR A 240 -8.74 12.03 11.31
C THR A 240 -9.75 12.87 12.07
N ARG A 241 -10.07 14.04 11.52
CA ARG A 241 -11.11 14.91 12.07
C ARG A 241 -12.47 14.21 12.10
N GLY A 242 -12.79 13.43 11.08
CA GLY A 242 -14.02 12.63 11.02
C GLY A 242 -14.13 11.59 12.14
N LEU A 243 -13.02 11.01 12.60
CA LEU A 243 -13.03 10.11 13.76
C LEU A 243 -13.36 10.90 15.03
N VAL A 244 -12.59 11.96 15.31
CA VAL A 244 -12.72 12.75 16.55
C VAL A 244 -14.07 13.45 16.68
N GLU A 245 -14.67 13.89 15.58
CA GLU A 245 -15.97 14.60 15.61
C GLU A 245 -17.18 13.69 15.79
N ASN A 246 -17.05 12.41 15.43
CA ASN A 246 -18.22 11.53 15.35
C ASN A 246 -18.17 10.39 16.36
N PHE A 247 -17.02 10.04 16.92
CA PHE A 247 -16.86 8.89 17.81
C PHE A 247 -16.93 9.32 19.28
N GLU A 248 -17.52 8.47 20.12
CA GLU A 248 -17.42 8.58 21.57
C GLU A 248 -16.01 8.19 22.05
N GLU A 249 -15.63 8.61 23.25
CA GLU A 249 -14.27 8.44 23.75
C GLU A 249 -13.85 6.96 23.83
N ASP A 250 -14.75 6.08 24.26
CA ASP A 250 -14.54 4.63 24.31
C ASP A 250 -14.40 4.02 22.90
N GLU A 251 -15.16 4.50 21.92
CA GLU A 251 -15.04 4.09 20.52
C GLU A 251 -13.70 4.55 19.91
N ILE A 252 -13.23 5.76 20.24
CA ILE A 252 -11.89 6.24 19.85
C ILE A 252 -10.81 5.38 20.50
N LYS A 253 -10.95 5.07 21.79
CA LYS A 253 -10.04 4.15 22.50
C LYS A 253 -10.05 2.76 21.88
N ALA A 254 -11.19 2.24 21.42
CA ALA A 254 -11.27 0.95 20.75
C ALA A 254 -10.52 0.95 19.41
N VAL A 255 -10.68 1.99 18.60
CA VAL A 255 -9.92 2.17 17.35
C VAL A 255 -8.42 2.27 17.64
N LEU A 256 -8.03 3.04 18.66
CA LEU A 256 -6.63 3.18 19.06
C LEU A 256 -6.06 1.88 19.65
N ALA A 257 -6.87 1.12 20.38
CA ALA A 257 -6.49 -0.18 20.91
C ALA A 257 -6.22 -1.17 19.78
N HIS A 258 -7.03 -1.16 18.73
CA HIS A 258 -6.77 -1.95 17.51
C HIS A 258 -5.40 -1.63 16.91
N GLU A 259 -5.08 -0.35 16.72
CA GLU A 259 -3.77 0.08 16.22
C GLU A 259 -2.61 -0.34 17.17
N ILE A 260 -2.82 -0.27 18.49
CA ILE A 260 -1.85 -0.77 19.48
C ILE A 260 -1.70 -2.30 19.38
N GLY A 261 -2.79 -3.01 19.12
CA GLY A 261 -2.81 -4.45 18.85
C GLY A 261 -1.85 -4.83 17.73
N HIS A 262 -1.78 -4.04 16.66
CA HIS A 262 -0.79 -4.24 15.60
C HIS A 262 0.66 -4.08 16.05
N ILE A 263 0.93 -3.15 16.97
CA ILE A 263 2.26 -2.92 17.52
C ILE A 263 2.65 -4.07 18.45
N LYS A 264 1.74 -4.48 19.35
CA LYS A 264 1.96 -5.59 20.29
C LYS A 264 2.13 -6.92 19.56
N GLY A 265 1.37 -7.14 18.50
CA GLY A 265 1.49 -8.27 17.58
C GLY A 265 2.75 -8.22 16.70
N LYS A 266 3.53 -7.13 16.73
CA LYS A 266 4.73 -6.90 15.93
C LYS A 266 4.48 -7.07 14.43
N HIS A 267 3.27 -6.77 13.95
CA HIS A 267 2.87 -7.04 12.56
C HIS A 267 3.78 -6.34 11.54
N LEU A 268 4.20 -5.11 11.84
CA LEU A 268 5.17 -4.39 11.02
C LEU A 268 6.52 -5.12 10.90
N TRP A 269 7.04 -5.66 12.01
CA TRP A 269 8.32 -6.39 12.02
C TRP A 269 8.21 -7.74 11.33
N ILE A 270 7.06 -8.41 11.46
CA ILE A 270 6.77 -9.63 10.72
C ILE A 270 6.79 -9.34 9.22
N ASN A 271 6.09 -8.31 8.76
CA ASN A 271 6.07 -7.91 7.35
C ASN A 271 7.47 -7.53 6.86
N ALA A 272 8.23 -6.73 7.61
CA ALA A 272 9.61 -6.39 7.26
C ALA A 272 10.52 -7.63 7.14
N THR A 273 10.37 -8.60 8.05
CA THR A 273 11.13 -9.86 8.02
C THR A 273 10.74 -10.74 6.84
N LEU A 274 9.44 -10.79 6.50
CA LEU A 274 8.93 -11.50 5.34
C LEU A 274 9.45 -10.90 4.03
N THR A 275 9.41 -9.57 3.90
CA THR A 275 9.98 -8.84 2.77
C THR A 275 11.50 -9.09 2.61
N ILE A 276 12.27 -9.05 3.70
CA ILE A 276 13.70 -9.39 3.67
C ILE A 276 13.92 -10.87 3.33
N GLY A 277 13.14 -11.77 3.94
CA GLY A 277 13.20 -13.20 3.69
C GLY A 277 12.88 -13.57 2.25
N TRP A 278 11.95 -12.86 1.61
CA TRP A 278 11.68 -13.00 0.18
C TRP A 278 12.93 -12.72 -0.67
N PHE A 279 13.66 -11.65 -0.38
CA PHE A 279 14.88 -11.34 -1.12
C PHE A 279 15.96 -12.41 -0.91
N VAL A 280 16.13 -12.92 0.32
CA VAL A 280 17.02 -14.05 0.60
C VAL A 280 16.64 -15.28 -0.21
N PHE A 281 15.35 -15.65 -0.20
CA PHE A 281 14.81 -16.75 -0.98
C PHE A 281 15.10 -16.57 -2.48
N TRP A 282 14.83 -15.38 -3.02
CA TRP A 282 15.05 -15.06 -4.42
C TRP A 282 16.52 -15.21 -4.84
N ILE A 283 17.44 -14.66 -4.06
CA ILE A 283 18.88 -14.80 -4.32
C ILE A 283 19.30 -16.29 -4.26
N GLY A 284 18.73 -17.06 -3.34
CA GLY A 284 18.93 -18.52 -3.27
C GLY A 284 18.47 -19.24 -4.54
N VAL A 285 17.28 -18.90 -5.07
CA VAL A 285 16.75 -19.45 -6.33
C VAL A 285 17.66 -19.11 -7.51
N VAL A 286 18.07 -17.85 -7.63
CA VAL A 286 18.96 -17.39 -8.71
C VAL A 286 20.30 -18.12 -8.65
N TYR A 287 20.88 -18.25 -7.45
CA TYR A 287 22.12 -18.99 -7.23
C TYR A 287 21.99 -20.46 -7.60
N ALA A 288 20.91 -21.13 -7.19
CA ALA A 288 20.66 -22.53 -7.51
C ALA A 288 20.54 -22.75 -9.03
N LEU A 289 19.74 -21.92 -9.72
CA LEU A 289 19.57 -22.00 -11.17
C LEU A 289 20.91 -21.78 -11.91
N HIS A 290 21.71 -20.83 -11.46
CA HIS A 290 23.05 -20.62 -12.00
C HIS A 290 23.95 -21.87 -11.83
N LYS A 291 23.90 -22.54 -10.66
CA LYS A 291 24.63 -23.80 -10.41
C LYS A 291 24.17 -24.94 -11.31
N PHE A 292 22.90 -24.97 -11.71
CA PHE A 292 22.37 -25.93 -12.70
C PHE A 292 22.65 -25.52 -14.15
N GLY A 293 23.44 -24.46 -14.39
CA GLY A 293 23.76 -23.99 -15.73
C GLY A 293 22.63 -23.21 -16.42
N ILE A 294 21.55 -22.90 -15.72
CA ILE A 294 20.41 -22.14 -16.24
C ILE A 294 20.76 -20.65 -16.19
N LYS A 295 21.00 -20.07 -17.36
CA LYS A 295 21.43 -18.66 -17.52
C LYS A 295 20.28 -17.65 -17.64
N LEU A 296 19.07 -18.01 -17.20
CA LEU A 296 17.85 -17.21 -17.35
C LEU A 296 17.99 -15.77 -16.81
N PHE A 297 18.74 -15.59 -15.72
CA PHE A 297 18.91 -14.30 -15.05
C PHE A 297 20.23 -13.60 -15.36
N SER A 298 20.90 -13.97 -16.46
CA SER A 298 22.13 -13.29 -16.89
C SER A 298 21.87 -11.88 -17.41
N SER A 299 20.65 -11.62 -17.90
CA SER A 299 20.17 -10.26 -18.17
C SER A 299 19.64 -9.66 -16.87
N PRO A 300 20.21 -8.52 -16.39
CA PRO A 300 19.70 -7.82 -15.21
C PRO A 300 18.21 -7.47 -15.34
N TRP A 301 17.77 -7.20 -16.56
CA TRP A 301 16.40 -6.84 -16.86
C TRP A 301 15.43 -8.00 -16.68
N VAL A 302 15.79 -9.20 -17.16
CA VAL A 302 15.03 -10.43 -16.94
C VAL A 302 15.01 -10.79 -15.46
N PHE A 303 16.14 -10.62 -14.76
CA PHE A 303 16.21 -10.80 -13.31
C PHE A 303 15.18 -9.94 -12.58
N PHE A 304 15.16 -8.61 -12.82
CA PHE A 304 14.22 -7.71 -12.14
C PHE A 304 12.77 -7.93 -12.56
N GLY A 305 12.51 -8.17 -13.85
CA GLY A 305 11.16 -8.45 -14.35
C GLY A 305 10.52 -9.68 -13.70
N VAL A 306 11.26 -10.79 -13.62
CA VAL A 306 10.77 -12.02 -12.98
C VAL A 306 10.73 -11.87 -11.46
N PHE A 307 11.72 -11.18 -10.86
CA PHE A 307 11.72 -10.87 -9.42
C PHE A 307 10.43 -10.18 -8.99
N PHE A 308 10.06 -9.07 -9.64
CA PHE A 308 8.87 -8.31 -9.26
C PHE A 308 7.59 -9.11 -9.52
N PHE A 309 7.50 -9.85 -10.62
CA PHE A 309 6.36 -10.73 -10.88
C PHE A 309 6.18 -11.80 -9.80
N ALA A 310 7.27 -12.45 -9.41
CA ALA A 310 7.27 -13.46 -8.36
C ALA A 310 6.99 -12.84 -6.98
N TYR A 311 7.52 -11.65 -6.71
CA TYR A 311 7.27 -10.90 -5.47
C TYR A 311 5.79 -10.52 -5.33
N PHE A 312 5.15 -9.97 -6.38
CA PHE A 312 3.72 -9.66 -6.31
C PHE A 312 2.88 -10.91 -6.06
N THR A 313 3.24 -12.04 -6.67
CA THR A 313 2.59 -13.33 -6.41
C THR A 313 2.74 -13.74 -4.94
N TYR A 314 3.96 -13.64 -4.40
CA TYR A 314 4.27 -13.90 -2.99
C TYR A 314 3.47 -12.99 -2.04
N LEU A 315 3.45 -11.69 -2.31
CA LEU A 315 2.71 -10.68 -1.53
C LEU A 315 1.23 -11.04 -1.41
N PHE A 316 0.57 -11.30 -2.54
CA PHE A 316 -0.85 -11.64 -2.51
C PHE A 316 -1.09 -12.98 -1.82
N ILE A 317 -0.30 -14.03 -2.05
CA ILE A 317 -0.60 -15.36 -1.48
C ILE A 317 -0.30 -15.45 0.03
N ILE A 318 0.84 -14.91 0.46
CA ILE A 318 1.38 -15.11 1.80
C ILE A 318 1.10 -13.91 2.69
N GLU A 319 1.54 -12.72 2.29
CA GLU A 319 1.38 -11.52 3.14
C GLU A 319 -0.10 -11.17 3.32
N ALA A 320 -0.96 -11.36 2.31
CA ALA A 320 -2.39 -11.10 2.46
C ALA A 320 -3.06 -11.98 3.52
N LYS A 321 -2.73 -13.28 3.57
CA LYS A 321 -3.27 -14.18 4.59
C LYS A 321 -2.82 -13.79 5.99
N ILE A 322 -1.58 -13.33 6.12
CA ILE A 322 -1.03 -12.88 7.40
C ILE A 322 -1.69 -11.57 7.83
N ALA A 323 -1.85 -10.61 6.91
CA ALA A 323 -2.55 -9.35 7.15
C ALA A 323 -3.99 -9.58 7.65
N LEU A 324 -4.77 -10.44 6.97
CA LEU A 324 -6.14 -10.77 7.39
C LEU A 324 -6.21 -11.34 8.81
N ARG A 325 -5.26 -12.20 9.20
CA ARG A 325 -5.19 -12.76 10.56
C ARG A 325 -4.79 -11.71 11.60
N ASN A 326 -3.94 -10.78 11.21
CA ASN A 326 -3.45 -9.70 12.06
C ASN A 326 -4.56 -8.71 12.43
N GLU A 327 -5.56 -8.51 11.55
CA GLU A 327 -6.75 -7.71 11.84
C GLU A 327 -7.58 -8.33 12.98
N PHE A 328 -7.89 -9.63 12.91
CA PHE A 328 -8.64 -10.32 13.97
C PHE A 328 -7.93 -10.26 15.33
N LYS A 329 -6.60 -10.45 15.35
CA LYS A 329 -5.81 -10.34 16.59
C LYS A 329 -5.80 -8.93 17.17
N ALA A 330 -5.82 -7.92 16.30
CA ALA A 330 -5.90 -6.53 16.74
C ALA A 330 -7.30 -6.19 17.29
N ASP A 331 -8.35 -6.74 16.70
CA ASP A 331 -9.71 -6.65 17.22
C ASP A 331 -9.87 -7.34 18.57
N GLU A 332 -9.35 -8.57 18.72
CA GLU A 332 -9.31 -9.29 20.00
C GLU A 332 -8.60 -8.47 21.09
N PHE A 333 -7.47 -7.85 20.74
CA PHE A 333 -6.77 -6.97 21.67
C PHE A 333 -7.62 -5.77 22.07
N ALA A 334 -8.28 -5.11 21.11
CA ALA A 334 -9.17 -3.98 21.39
C ALA A 334 -10.35 -4.38 22.29
N ALA A 335 -11.00 -5.49 21.99
CA ALA A 335 -12.09 -6.03 22.78
C ALA A 335 -11.65 -6.36 24.21
N LYS A 336 -10.45 -6.92 24.38
CA LYS A 336 -9.89 -7.24 25.70
C LYS A 336 -9.63 -6.01 26.57
N VAL A 337 -9.17 -4.90 25.98
CA VAL A 337 -8.71 -3.73 26.76
C VAL A 337 -9.76 -2.62 26.90
N VAL A 338 -10.70 -2.52 25.96
CA VAL A 338 -11.74 -1.47 25.95
C VAL A 338 -13.15 -2.05 26.13
N GLY A 339 -13.33 -3.33 25.82
CA GLY A 339 -14.62 -4.00 25.83
C GLY A 339 -15.09 -4.36 24.42
N LYS A 340 -15.73 -5.53 24.31
CA LYS A 340 -16.26 -6.08 23.06
C LYS A 340 -17.33 -5.17 22.46
N GLU A 341 -18.24 -4.66 23.27
CA GLU A 341 -19.36 -3.83 22.81
C GLU A 341 -18.87 -2.51 22.22
N ALA A 342 -17.91 -1.84 22.87
CA ALA A 342 -17.31 -0.61 22.37
C ALA A 342 -16.53 -0.85 21.05
N THR A 343 -15.84 -1.99 20.94
CA THR A 343 -15.11 -2.37 19.73
C THR A 343 -16.07 -2.63 18.55
N ILE A 344 -17.17 -3.35 18.79
CA ILE A 344 -18.20 -3.58 17.77
C ILE A 344 -18.84 -2.26 17.34
N ARG A 345 -19.25 -1.39 18.28
CA ARG A 345 -19.79 -0.06 17.96
C ARG A 345 -18.84 0.76 17.10
N ALA A 346 -17.55 0.80 17.47
CA ALA A 346 -16.53 1.51 16.71
C ALA A 346 -16.40 0.97 15.28
N LEU A 347 -16.39 -0.36 15.07
CA LEU A 347 -16.36 -0.99 13.75
C LEU A 347 -17.60 -0.64 12.90
N GLU A 348 -18.79 -0.68 13.50
CA GLU A 348 -20.03 -0.33 12.83
C GLU A 348 -20.04 1.14 12.41
N LYS A 349 -19.55 2.03 13.27
CA LYS A 349 -19.46 3.47 13.02
C LYS A 349 -18.41 3.81 11.98
N LEU A 350 -17.28 3.10 11.97
CA LEU A 350 -16.28 3.18 10.89
C LEU A 350 -16.90 2.78 9.55
N ALA A 351 -17.60 1.65 9.51
CA ALA A 351 -18.28 1.19 8.30
C ALA A 351 -19.34 2.20 7.84
N GLU A 352 -20.07 2.78 8.81
CA GLU A 352 -21.05 3.80 8.53
C GLU A 352 -20.45 5.04 7.93
N LEU A 353 -19.47 5.69 8.58
CA LEU A 353 -18.85 6.94 8.11
C LEU A 353 -17.99 6.76 6.86
N ASN A 354 -17.29 5.65 6.69
CA ASN A 354 -16.45 5.43 5.51
C ASN A 354 -17.22 4.92 4.28
N LEU A 355 -18.56 4.81 4.38
CA LEU A 355 -19.41 4.23 3.34
C LEU A 355 -18.96 2.82 2.93
N THR A 356 -18.54 2.02 3.91
CA THR A 356 -18.09 0.65 3.69
C THR A 356 -19.24 -0.29 4.00
N PRO A 357 -19.65 -1.18 3.07
CA PRO A 357 -20.65 -2.19 3.39
C PRO A 357 -20.08 -3.18 4.40
N LYS A 358 -20.95 -3.67 5.30
CA LYS A 358 -20.53 -4.61 6.34
C LYS A 358 -20.01 -5.93 5.76
N ARG A 359 -20.68 -6.42 4.70
CA ARG A 359 -20.35 -7.66 4.01
C ARG A 359 -19.67 -7.39 2.67
N THR A 360 -18.46 -7.92 2.51
CA THR A 360 -17.67 -7.85 1.29
C THR A 360 -17.25 -9.26 0.85
N GLY A 361 -16.95 -9.43 -0.45
CA GLY A 361 -16.62 -10.75 -1.00
C GLY A 361 -15.20 -11.20 -0.67
N LYS A 362 -15.00 -12.50 -0.44
CA LYS A 362 -13.69 -13.07 -0.02
C LYS A 362 -12.50 -12.66 -0.89
N TRP A 363 -12.67 -12.60 -2.21
CA TRP A 363 -11.60 -12.18 -3.12
C TRP A 363 -11.27 -10.69 -2.99
N PHE A 364 -12.28 -9.83 -2.74
CA PHE A 364 -12.05 -8.43 -2.44
C PHE A 364 -11.29 -8.28 -1.13
N ASN A 365 -11.73 -8.95 -0.05
CA ASN A 365 -11.08 -8.92 1.26
C ASN A 365 -9.60 -9.31 1.18
N PHE A 366 -9.32 -10.35 0.40
CA PHE A 366 -7.97 -10.84 0.15
C PHE A 366 -7.09 -9.81 -0.59
N LEU A 367 -7.63 -9.12 -1.60
CA LEU A 367 -6.88 -8.11 -2.35
C LEU A 367 -6.80 -6.75 -1.65
N SER A 368 -7.76 -6.44 -0.78
CA SER A 368 -7.76 -5.24 0.06
C SER A 368 -7.00 -5.43 1.36
N PHE A 369 -6.52 -6.65 1.66
CA PHE A 369 -5.81 -7.00 2.90
C PHE A 369 -6.62 -6.81 4.20
N HIS A 370 -7.94 -6.63 4.10
CA HIS A 370 -8.84 -6.42 5.24
C HIS A 370 -10.03 -7.38 5.17
N PRO A 371 -10.36 -8.11 6.26
CA PRO A 371 -11.61 -8.85 6.37
C PRO A 371 -12.80 -7.89 6.30
N SER A 372 -13.96 -8.42 5.96
CA SER A 372 -15.20 -7.64 6.03
C SER A 372 -15.52 -7.25 7.48
N ILE A 373 -16.22 -6.14 7.67
CA ILE A 373 -16.66 -5.71 9.01
C ILE A 373 -17.58 -6.77 9.64
N GLU A 374 -18.41 -7.44 8.84
CA GLU A 374 -19.24 -8.57 9.27
C GLU A 374 -18.39 -9.73 9.81
N GLU A 375 -17.32 -10.12 9.11
CA GLU A 375 -16.40 -11.17 9.58
C GLU A 375 -15.72 -10.77 10.89
N ARG A 376 -15.32 -9.50 11.02
CA ARG A 376 -14.67 -8.96 12.24
C ARG A 376 -15.63 -8.96 13.44
N ILE A 377 -16.85 -8.47 13.25
CA ILE A 377 -17.88 -8.46 14.31
C ILE A 377 -18.24 -9.89 14.72
N LYS A 378 -18.48 -10.78 13.75
CA LYS A 378 -18.80 -12.17 14.04
C LYS A 378 -17.68 -12.86 14.84
N HIS A 379 -16.42 -12.60 14.47
CA HIS A 379 -15.27 -13.10 15.22
C HIS A 379 -15.28 -12.60 16.67
N LEU A 380 -15.53 -11.31 16.89
CA LEU A 380 -15.63 -10.75 18.24
C LEU A 380 -16.79 -11.32 19.07
N GLU A 381 -17.92 -11.66 18.44
CA GLU A 381 -19.05 -12.32 19.09
C GLU A 381 -18.73 -13.75 19.54
N GLU A 382 -17.80 -14.42 18.85
CA GLU A 382 -17.34 -15.78 19.16
C GLU A 382 -16.20 -15.82 20.19
N VAL A 383 -15.55 -14.69 20.47
CA VAL A 383 -14.46 -14.58 21.47
C VAL A 383 -15.06 -14.52 22.88
N GLU A 384 -14.68 -15.46 23.74
CA GLU A 384 -15.02 -15.43 25.18
C GLU A 384 -14.37 -14.22 25.87
N GLU A 385 -15.09 -13.61 26.81
CA GLU A 385 -14.67 -12.39 27.56
C GLU A 385 -13.41 -12.57 28.40
#